data_AF-X1KA82-F1
#
_entry.id   AF-X1KA82-F1
#
_cell.length_a   1.000
_cell.length_b   1.000
_cell.length_c   1.000
_cell.angle_alpha   90.00
_cell.angle_beta   90.00
_cell.angle_gamma   90.00
#
_symmetry.space_group_name_H-M   'P 1'
#
loop_
_entity.id
_entity.type
_entity.pdbx_description
1 polymer ?
#
loop_
_entity_poly.entity_id
_entity_poly.type
_entity_poly.pdbx_seq_one_letter_code
_entity_poly.pdbx_strand_id
1 'polypeptide(L)'
;MSEHWTRINLLHYTEDRQINAEWSESVPSATKQSEFLRFTVPIDQVVRIITGEILQTKIYEAGGDEIARESRGLITSLAPNKVLAKEIVEFDYPYDISWHDQQAKFYRDELKVNLPDTMPIIVFMPGSALIFNILSTSTVPSTVYTETRFSYHVQLFDGSYAQFIEYKTRMAVVGDVAKVMGKR
;
A
#
# COMPACT_ATOMS: atom_id res chain seq x y z
N MET A 1 17.54 4.40 -8.06
CA MET A 1 16.34 3.61 -8.37
C MET A 1 16.82 2.30 -9.00
N SER A 2 16.24 1.15 -8.64
CA SER A 2 16.65 -0.13 -9.25
C SER A 2 16.18 -0.18 -10.70
N GLU A 3 17.02 -0.68 -11.60
CA GLU A 3 16.91 -0.64 -13.07
C GLU A 3 15.59 -1.18 -13.69
N HIS A 4 14.74 -1.86 -12.90
CA HIS A 4 13.51 -2.50 -13.38
C HIS A 4 12.25 -2.10 -12.61
N TRP A 5 12.29 -1.00 -11.85
CA TRP A 5 11.17 -0.60 -11.02
C TRP A 5 10.91 0.89 -11.12
N THR A 6 9.69 1.23 -11.53
CA THR A 6 9.18 2.59 -11.57
C THR A 6 8.29 2.84 -10.34
N ARG A 7 8.56 3.94 -9.62
CA ARG A 7 7.66 4.38 -8.56
C ARG A 7 6.38 4.98 -9.17
N ILE A 8 5.24 4.52 -8.70
CA ILE A 8 3.90 5.01 -9.07
C ILE A 8 3.10 5.31 -7.81
N ASN A 9 1.98 6.03 -7.97
CA ASN A 9 1.05 6.29 -6.88
C ASN A 9 -0.19 5.43 -7.04
N LEU A 10 -0.59 4.75 -5.97
CA LEU A 10 -1.95 4.23 -5.82
C LEU A 10 -2.83 5.38 -5.36
N LEU A 11 -3.91 5.64 -6.08
CA LEU A 11 -4.83 6.72 -5.81
C LEU A 11 -6.23 6.16 -5.56
N HIS A 12 -6.97 6.82 -4.68
CA HIS A 12 -8.41 6.66 -4.61
C HIS A 12 -9.05 7.67 -5.58
N TYR A 13 -9.43 7.19 -6.77
CA TYR A 13 -10.16 7.91 -7.82
C TYR A 13 -9.48 9.18 -8.40
N THR A 14 -9.01 9.10 -9.66
CA THR A 14 -8.84 10.26 -10.56
C THR A 14 -9.21 9.87 -11.98
N GLU A 15 -9.94 10.74 -12.69
CA GLU A 15 -10.42 10.58 -14.08
C GLU A 15 -9.31 10.38 -15.14
N ASP A 16 -8.03 10.41 -14.78
CA ASP A 16 -6.91 10.22 -15.69
C ASP A 16 -5.94 9.13 -15.21
N ARG A 17 -5.77 8.13 -16.08
CA ARG A 17 -4.74 7.06 -16.13
C ARG A 17 -3.86 6.88 -14.89
N GLN A 18 -4.31 6.06 -13.94
CA GLN A 18 -3.48 5.29 -13.01
C GLN A 18 -4.33 4.17 -12.35
N ILE A 19 -3.70 3.11 -11.84
CA ILE A 19 -4.42 1.89 -11.41
C ILE A 19 -5.30 2.21 -10.19
N ASN A 20 -6.61 1.99 -10.34
CA ASN A 20 -7.59 2.35 -9.32
C ASN A 20 -7.53 1.40 -8.12
N ALA A 21 -7.42 1.97 -6.92
CA ALA A 21 -7.73 1.24 -5.69
C ALA A 21 -9.24 1.32 -5.43
N GLU A 22 -9.87 0.17 -5.20
CA GLU A 22 -11.30 0.05 -4.99
C GLU A 22 -11.64 0.34 -3.53
N TRP A 23 -12.62 1.21 -3.30
CA TRP A 23 -13.16 1.43 -1.95
C TRP A 23 -13.93 0.18 -1.54
N SER A 24 -13.55 -0.42 -0.41
CA SER A 24 -14.28 -1.55 0.14
C SER A 24 -15.21 -1.05 1.24
N GLU A 25 -16.45 -1.55 1.22
CA GLU A 25 -17.40 -1.37 2.31
C GLU A 25 -16.81 -1.91 3.61
N SER A 26 -16.75 -1.10 4.66
CA SER A 26 -16.53 -1.57 6.01
C SER A 26 -17.87 -1.85 6.69
N VAL A 27 -18.22 -3.12 6.85
CA VAL A 27 -19.23 -3.52 7.83
C VAL A 27 -18.63 -3.27 9.22
N PRO A 28 -19.33 -2.65 10.18
CA PRO A 28 -18.82 -2.44 11.52
C PRO A 28 -18.47 -3.79 12.15
N SER A 29 -17.18 -4.12 12.14
CA SER A 29 -16.69 -5.30 12.83
C SER A 29 -16.56 -4.95 14.32
N ALA A 30 -16.77 -5.94 15.18
CA ALA A 30 -16.55 -5.78 16.62
C ALA A 30 -15.09 -5.38 16.98
N THR A 31 -14.18 -5.38 16.01
CA THR A 31 -12.75 -5.11 16.17
C THR A 31 -12.35 -3.65 15.91
N LYS A 32 -13.29 -2.73 15.59
CA LYS A 32 -13.00 -1.31 15.25
C LYS A 32 -12.02 -1.14 14.08
N GLN A 33 -11.81 -2.20 13.31
CA GLN A 33 -11.02 -2.21 12.08
C GLN A 33 -11.98 -2.17 10.89
N SER A 34 -11.80 -1.15 10.06
CA SER A 34 -12.58 -0.92 8.86
C SER A 34 -11.66 -0.90 7.66
N GLU A 35 -11.82 -1.88 6.76
CA GLU A 35 -11.21 -1.81 5.43
C GLU A 35 -11.82 -0.62 4.69
N PHE A 36 -10.99 0.31 4.21
CA PHE A 36 -11.49 1.46 3.44
C PHE A 36 -10.99 1.43 2.00
N LEU A 37 -9.88 0.74 1.71
CA LEU A 37 -9.34 0.69 0.36
C LEU A 37 -8.62 -0.62 0.08
N ARG A 38 -8.84 -1.17 -1.11
CA ARG A 38 -8.21 -2.39 -1.62
C ARG A 38 -7.61 -2.16 -2.99
N PHE A 39 -6.37 -2.56 -3.14
CA PHE A 39 -5.68 -2.61 -4.42
C PHE A 39 -5.36 -4.05 -4.77
N THR A 40 -6.00 -4.59 -5.81
CA THR A 40 -5.70 -5.92 -6.33
C THR A 40 -4.71 -5.81 -7.49
N VAL A 41 -3.60 -6.53 -7.42
CA VAL A 41 -2.58 -6.51 -8.47
C VAL A 41 -3.13 -7.12 -9.76
N PRO A 42 -3.09 -6.39 -10.90
CA PRO A 42 -3.53 -6.90 -12.20
C PRO A 42 -2.79 -8.16 -12.65
N ILE A 43 -3.40 -8.92 -13.57
CA ILE A 43 -2.96 -10.27 -13.97
C ILE A 43 -1.53 -10.32 -14.55
N ASP A 44 -1.06 -9.23 -15.15
CA ASP A 44 0.20 -9.13 -15.87
C ASP A 44 1.24 -8.23 -15.17
N GLN A 45 0.91 -7.71 -13.99
CA GLN A 45 1.74 -6.74 -13.27
C GLN A 45 2.37 -7.34 -12.01
N VAL A 46 3.47 -6.71 -11.58
CA VAL A 46 4.11 -7.00 -10.30
C VAL A 46 4.36 -5.69 -9.60
N VAL A 47 3.86 -5.59 -8.36
CA VAL A 47 4.02 -4.40 -7.53
C VAL A 47 4.84 -4.79 -6.32
N ARG A 48 5.67 -3.88 -5.83
CA ARG A 48 6.29 -4.01 -4.51
C ARG A 48 6.13 -2.74 -3.71
N ILE A 49 6.16 -2.91 -2.40
CA ILE A 49 6.34 -1.82 -1.45
C ILE A 49 7.71 -2.00 -0.81
N ILE A 50 8.35 -0.89 -0.49
CA ILE A 50 9.62 -0.87 0.24
C ILE A 50 9.46 0.02 1.47
N THR A 51 10.33 -0.16 2.45
CA THR A 51 10.35 0.71 3.62
C THR A 51 10.58 2.18 3.21
N GLY A 52 9.84 3.09 3.85
CA GLY A 52 9.91 4.54 3.58
C GLY A 52 9.11 5.01 2.37
N GLU A 53 8.20 4.19 1.83
CA GLU A 53 7.20 4.69 0.88
C GLU A 53 6.22 5.65 1.56
N ILE A 54 5.73 6.64 0.81
CA ILE A 54 4.96 7.77 1.34
C ILE A 54 3.47 7.46 1.26
N LEU A 55 2.76 7.64 2.37
CA LEU A 55 1.31 7.55 2.48
C LEU A 55 0.72 8.90 2.82
N GLN A 56 -0.23 9.34 2.02
CA GLN A 56 -1.00 10.57 2.23
C GLN A 56 -2.48 10.18 2.28
N THR A 57 -3.21 10.70 3.25
CA THR A 57 -4.62 10.34 3.42
C THR A 57 -5.41 11.39 4.19
N LYS A 58 -6.67 11.53 3.82
CA LYS A 58 -7.73 12.22 4.57
C LYS A 58 -9.02 11.43 4.42
N ILE A 59 -9.65 11.07 5.54
CA ILE A 59 -10.84 10.23 5.59
C ILE A 59 -11.91 10.94 6.42
N TYR A 60 -13.15 10.92 5.94
CA TYR A 60 -14.27 11.61 6.58
C TYR A 60 -15.44 10.65 6.83
N GLU A 61 -16.18 10.91 7.90
CA GLU A 61 -17.45 10.27 8.22
C GLU A 61 -18.54 10.75 7.25
N ALA A 62 -19.70 10.07 7.23
CA ALA A 62 -20.81 10.44 6.34
C ALA A 62 -21.30 11.89 6.52
N GLY A 63 -21.17 12.44 7.73
CA GLY A 63 -21.53 13.82 8.07
C GLY A 63 -20.53 14.87 7.57
N GLY A 64 -19.38 14.46 7.03
CA GLY A 64 -18.32 15.34 6.55
C GLY A 64 -17.28 15.72 7.60
N ASP A 65 -17.40 15.23 8.83
CA ASP A 65 -16.37 15.37 9.87
C ASP A 65 -15.19 14.44 9.55
N GLU A 66 -13.96 14.91 9.77
CA GLU A 66 -12.78 14.05 9.65
C GLU A 66 -12.81 12.98 10.75
N ILE A 67 -12.39 11.76 10.41
CA ILE A 67 -12.35 10.66 11.40
C ILE A 67 -11.51 11.02 12.62
N ALA A 68 -11.81 10.40 13.77
CA ALA A 68 -11.21 10.71 15.05
C ALA A 68 -9.68 10.86 15.00
N ARG A 69 -9.15 11.88 15.67
CA ARG A 69 -7.71 12.20 15.67
C ARG A 69 -6.82 11.05 16.14
N GLU A 70 -7.31 10.21 17.06
CA GLU A 70 -6.61 9.04 17.57
C GLU A 70 -6.61 7.83 16.62
N SER A 71 -7.22 7.96 15.43
CA SER A 71 -7.26 6.88 14.45
C SER A 71 -5.86 6.44 14.04
N ARG A 72 -5.70 5.14 13.78
CA ARG A 72 -4.44 4.58 13.28
C ARG A 72 -4.69 3.79 12.01
N GLY A 73 -3.74 3.81 11.10
CA GLY A 73 -3.80 3.03 9.88
C GLY A 73 -3.21 1.64 10.05
N LEU A 74 -3.68 0.70 9.23
CA LEU A 74 -3.11 -0.65 9.16
C LEU A 74 -3.09 -1.13 7.70
N ILE A 75 -1.90 -1.47 7.23
CA ILE A 75 -1.71 -2.10 5.92
C ILE A 75 -1.68 -3.61 6.10
N THR A 76 -2.44 -4.31 5.27
CA THR A 76 -2.52 -5.77 5.22
C THR A 76 -2.33 -6.26 3.79
N SER A 77 -1.96 -7.53 3.65
CA SER A 77 -1.83 -8.21 2.37
C SER A 77 -2.73 -9.44 2.31
N LEU A 78 -3.36 -9.65 1.16
CA LEU A 78 -4.09 -10.88 0.88
C LEU A 78 -3.41 -11.59 -0.29
N ALA A 79 -2.91 -12.81 -0.04
CA ALA A 79 -2.35 -13.62 -1.11
C ALA A 79 -3.45 -14.18 -2.02
N PRO A 80 -3.15 -14.54 -3.28
CA PRO A 80 -4.14 -15.10 -4.19
C PRO A 80 -4.77 -16.36 -3.60
N ASN A 81 -6.08 -16.51 -3.77
CA ASN A 81 -6.86 -17.65 -3.26
C ASN A 81 -6.81 -17.83 -1.74
N LYS A 82 -6.45 -16.79 -0.98
CA LYS A 82 -6.58 -16.77 0.48
C LYS A 82 -7.77 -15.94 0.90
N VAL A 83 -8.30 -16.28 2.07
CA VAL A 83 -9.46 -15.63 2.68
C VAL A 83 -9.07 -14.73 3.86
N LEU A 84 -7.90 -14.99 4.46
CA LEU A 84 -7.39 -14.24 5.60
C LEU A 84 -6.24 -13.33 5.16
N ALA A 85 -6.43 -12.03 5.36
CA ALA A 85 -5.38 -11.04 5.17
C ALA A 85 -4.33 -11.15 6.28
N LYS A 86 -3.09 -10.84 5.95
CA LYS A 86 -1.96 -10.78 6.87
C LYS A 86 -1.59 -9.34 7.11
N GLU A 87 -1.45 -8.96 8.37
CA GLU A 87 -0.92 -7.65 8.76
C GLU A 87 0.50 -7.47 8.25
N ILE A 88 0.78 -6.26 7.76
CA ILE A 88 2.11 -5.85 7.33
C ILE A 88 2.66 -4.85 8.32
N VAL A 89 1.95 -3.72 8.51
CA VAL A 89 2.45 -2.58 9.26
C VAL A 89 1.32 -1.64 9.69
N GLU A 90 1.39 -1.12 10.92
CA GLU A 90 0.57 0.01 11.38
C GLU A 90 1.22 1.34 10.95
N PHE A 91 0.40 2.37 10.69
CA PHE A 91 0.90 3.71 10.38
C PHE A 91 0.10 4.79 11.13
N ASP A 92 0.75 5.91 11.42
CA ASP A 92 0.09 7.05 12.05
C ASP A 92 -0.81 7.76 11.05
N TYR A 93 -2.07 8.01 11.43
CA TYR A 93 -2.98 8.78 10.58
C TYR A 93 -2.63 10.27 10.66
N PRO A 94 -2.38 10.96 9.53
CA PRO A 94 -1.93 12.36 9.52
C PRO A 94 -3.10 13.34 9.73
N TYR A 95 -3.78 13.26 10.87
CA TYR A 95 -4.91 14.14 11.20
C TYR A 95 -4.50 15.61 11.21
N ASP A 96 -3.36 15.93 11.84
CA ASP A 96 -2.91 17.32 12.05
C ASP A 96 -2.27 17.97 10.81
N ILE A 97 -2.08 17.22 9.72
CA ILE A 97 -1.45 17.71 8.48
C ILE A 97 -2.53 17.84 7.42
N SER A 98 -2.78 19.05 6.92
CA SER A 98 -3.76 19.28 5.86
C SER A 98 -3.39 18.52 4.58
N TRP A 99 -4.37 18.18 3.73
CA TRP A 99 -4.06 17.49 2.46
C TRP A 99 -3.07 18.27 1.59
N HIS A 100 -3.20 19.61 1.55
CA HIS A 100 -2.29 20.47 0.82
C HIS A 100 -0.85 20.34 1.34
N ASP A 101 -0.69 20.37 2.66
CA ASP A 101 0.60 20.27 3.31
C ASP A 101 1.22 18.88 3.17
N GLN A 102 0.40 17.82 3.15
CA GLN A 102 0.88 16.46 2.89
C GLN A 102 1.57 16.35 1.51
N GLN A 103 1.25 17.21 0.54
CA GLN A 103 1.93 17.27 -0.77
C GLN A 103 3.29 17.98 -0.73
N ALA A 104 3.56 18.74 0.34
CA ALA A 104 4.82 19.46 0.48
C ALA A 104 5.98 18.51 0.84
N LYS A 105 7.18 18.82 0.32
CA LYS A 105 8.38 18.01 0.61
C LYS A 105 8.74 17.98 2.09
N PHE A 106 8.34 19.00 2.85
CA PHE A 106 8.64 19.16 4.27
C PHE A 106 8.09 18.01 5.12
N TYR A 107 6.86 17.57 4.85
CA TYR A 107 6.18 16.51 5.62
C TYR A 107 6.54 15.10 5.19
N ARG A 108 7.45 14.92 4.23
CA ARG A 108 7.77 13.59 3.68
C ARG A 108 8.21 12.60 4.74
N ASP A 109 8.97 13.02 5.74
CA ASP A 109 9.46 12.11 6.78
C ASP A 109 8.34 11.65 7.72
N GLU A 110 7.37 12.52 8.01
CA GLU A 110 6.19 12.20 8.84
C GLU A 110 5.20 11.27 8.12
N LEU A 111 5.24 11.25 6.78
CA LEU A 111 4.33 10.47 5.94
C LEU A 111 4.93 9.13 5.48
N LYS A 112 6.12 8.77 5.97
CA LYS A 112 6.78 7.50 5.63
C LYS A 112 6.13 6.33 6.35
N VAL A 113 5.82 5.29 5.58
CA VAL A 113 5.48 3.98 6.12
C VAL A 113 6.75 3.13 6.18
N ASN A 114 7.20 2.82 7.40
CA ASN A 114 8.39 2.00 7.62
C ASN A 114 7.99 0.54 7.83
N LEU A 115 8.32 -0.32 6.87
CA LEU A 115 8.06 -1.76 6.98
C LEU A 115 8.92 -2.39 8.07
N PRO A 116 8.50 -3.54 8.67
CA PRO A 116 9.32 -4.26 9.63
C PRO A 116 10.72 -4.59 9.08
N ASP A 117 11.75 -4.51 9.91
CA ASP A 117 13.15 -4.77 9.51
C ASP A 117 13.37 -6.17 8.93
N THR A 118 12.51 -7.12 9.29
CA THR A 118 12.53 -8.50 8.76
C THR A 118 11.96 -8.60 7.34
N MET A 119 11.18 -7.61 6.90
CA MET A 119 10.49 -7.56 5.61
C MET A 119 10.54 -6.14 5.01
N PRO A 120 11.74 -5.58 4.75
CA PRO A 120 11.90 -4.20 4.26
C PRO A 120 11.45 -4.01 2.81
N ILE A 121 11.16 -5.11 2.10
CA ILE A 121 10.62 -5.17 0.75
C ILE A 121 9.58 -6.28 0.69
N ILE A 122 8.37 -5.97 0.21
CA ILE A 122 7.30 -6.96 0.01
C ILE A 122 6.83 -6.88 -1.44
N VAL A 123 6.87 -8.02 -2.13
CA VAL A 123 6.46 -8.16 -3.53
C VAL A 123 5.07 -8.79 -3.60
N PHE A 124 4.19 -8.15 -4.36
CA PHE A 124 2.84 -8.58 -4.64
C PHE A 124 2.75 -9.11 -6.07
N MET A 125 2.27 -10.34 -6.18
CA MET A 125 2.09 -11.06 -7.44
C MET A 125 0.67 -10.80 -7.98
N PRO A 126 0.41 -11.11 -9.26
CA PRO A 126 -0.94 -11.08 -9.82
C PRO A 126 -1.99 -11.72 -8.92
N GLY A 127 -3.11 -11.01 -8.70
CA GLY A 127 -4.21 -11.45 -7.86
C GLY A 127 -3.99 -11.33 -6.35
N SER A 128 -2.80 -10.90 -5.89
CA SER A 128 -2.62 -10.47 -4.50
C SER A 128 -3.32 -9.12 -4.29
N ALA A 129 -3.76 -8.85 -3.07
CA ALA A 129 -4.27 -7.55 -2.68
C ALA A 129 -3.38 -6.87 -1.62
N LEU A 130 -3.20 -5.56 -1.79
CA LEU A 130 -2.73 -4.63 -0.77
C LEU A 130 -3.97 -3.91 -0.23
N ILE A 131 -4.20 -4.00 1.08
CA ILE A 131 -5.44 -3.55 1.71
C ILE A 131 -5.09 -2.54 2.80
N PHE A 132 -5.76 -1.40 2.77
CA PHE A 132 -5.63 -0.33 3.76
C PHE A 132 -6.86 -0.33 4.66
N ASN A 133 -6.59 -0.39 5.95
CA ASN A 133 -7.57 -0.39 7.01
C ASN A 133 -7.36 0.82 7.90
N ILE A 134 -8.42 1.25 8.56
CA ILE A 134 -8.34 2.19 9.67
C ILE A 134 -8.83 1.52 10.95
N LEU A 135 -8.08 1.74 12.02
CA LEU A 135 -8.39 1.39 13.40
C LEU A 135 -8.93 2.66 14.05
N SER A 136 -10.26 2.79 14.16
CA SER A 136 -10.89 4.04 14.59
C SER A 136 -12.13 3.80 15.45
N THR A 137 -12.44 4.79 16.28
CA THR A 137 -13.72 4.94 16.97
C THR A 137 -14.79 5.59 16.08
N SER A 138 -14.37 6.34 15.06
CA SER A 138 -15.25 6.91 14.03
C SER A 138 -15.76 5.85 13.06
N THR A 139 -16.90 6.12 12.44
CA THR A 139 -17.48 5.22 11.43
C THR A 139 -17.04 5.65 10.04
N VAL A 140 -16.26 4.81 9.37
CA VAL A 140 -15.95 5.00 7.94
C VAL A 140 -17.20 4.67 7.13
N PRO A 141 -17.70 5.61 6.31
CA PRO A 141 -18.93 5.39 5.55
C PRO A 141 -18.70 4.42 4.40
N SER A 142 -19.73 3.64 4.07
CA SER A 142 -19.71 2.75 2.91
C SER A 142 -19.64 3.51 1.58
N THR A 143 -20.13 4.75 1.55
CA THR A 143 -19.96 5.68 0.44
C THR A 143 -18.91 6.72 0.79
N VAL A 144 -17.93 6.88 -0.07
CA VAL A 144 -16.82 7.82 0.10
C VAL A 144 -17.36 9.26 0.19
N TYR A 145 -16.98 9.97 1.25
CA TYR A 145 -17.21 11.41 1.33
C TYR A 145 -16.36 12.17 0.28
N THR A 146 -16.91 13.23 -0.31
CA THR A 146 -16.30 13.91 -1.47
C THR A 146 -14.90 14.48 -1.23
N GLU A 147 -14.56 14.79 0.02
CA GLU A 147 -13.23 15.29 0.40
C GLU A 147 -12.24 14.20 0.83
N THR A 148 -12.66 12.93 0.86
CA THR A 148 -11.72 11.84 1.11
C THR A 148 -10.65 11.81 0.02
N ARG A 149 -9.39 11.72 0.43
CA ARG A 149 -8.22 11.66 -0.45
C ARG A 149 -7.29 10.57 0.02
N PHE A 150 -6.67 9.88 -0.92
CA PHE A 150 -5.67 8.86 -0.62
C PHE A 150 -4.61 8.81 -1.72
N SER A 151 -3.35 8.70 -1.31
CA SER A 151 -2.21 8.42 -2.17
C SER A 151 -1.21 7.56 -1.43
N TYR A 152 -0.73 6.49 -2.05
CA TYR A 152 0.37 5.69 -1.50
C TYR A 152 1.38 5.33 -2.58
N HIS A 153 2.66 5.58 -2.31
CA HIS A 153 3.71 5.22 -3.24
C HIS A 153 3.93 3.69 -3.25
N VAL A 154 3.98 3.12 -4.45
CA VAL A 154 4.39 1.74 -4.68
C VAL A 154 5.37 1.70 -5.84
N GLN A 155 5.99 0.55 -6.06
CA GLN A 155 6.89 0.35 -7.19
C GLN A 155 6.34 -0.72 -8.12
N LEU A 156 6.10 -0.34 -9.36
CA LEU A 156 5.68 -1.22 -10.45
C LEU A 156 6.93 -1.78 -11.14
N PHE A 157 6.93 -3.08 -11.41
CA PHE A 157 7.98 -3.69 -12.21
C PHE A 157 7.87 -3.25 -13.68
N ASP A 158 9.00 -2.85 -14.27
CA ASP A 158 9.09 -2.38 -15.65
C ASP A 158 9.12 -3.57 -16.63
N GLY A 159 8.02 -4.32 -16.65
CA GLY A 159 7.85 -5.51 -17.48
C GLY A 159 6.61 -6.31 -17.08
N SER A 160 6.35 -7.37 -17.85
CA SER A 160 5.29 -8.32 -17.55
C SER A 160 5.65 -9.23 -16.37
N TYR A 161 4.63 -9.86 -15.79
CA TYR A 161 4.79 -10.93 -14.80
C TYR A 161 5.75 -12.04 -15.27
N ALA A 162 5.66 -12.47 -16.54
CA ALA A 162 6.54 -13.51 -17.07
C ALA A 162 8.02 -13.07 -17.05
N GLN A 163 8.29 -11.84 -17.47
CA GLN A 163 9.64 -11.25 -17.41
C GLN A 163 10.13 -11.11 -15.96
N PHE A 164 9.25 -10.81 -15.02
CA PHE A 164 9.61 -10.80 -13.60
C PHE A 164 10.02 -12.19 -13.09
N ILE A 165 9.31 -13.25 -13.48
CA ILE A 165 9.68 -14.63 -13.11
C ILE A 165 11.04 -15.01 -13.68
N GLU A 166 11.31 -14.67 -14.94
CA GLU A 166 12.64 -14.87 -15.54
C GLU A 166 13.73 -14.11 -14.80
N TYR A 167 13.51 -12.81 -14.53
CA TYR A 167 14.43 -11.97 -13.78
C TYR A 167 14.74 -12.55 -12.40
N LYS A 168 13.70 -12.93 -11.64
CA LYS A 168 13.84 -13.55 -10.31
C LYS A 168 14.64 -14.85 -10.36
N THR A 169 14.37 -15.68 -11.37
CA THR A 169 15.08 -16.96 -11.57
C THR A 169 16.55 -16.73 -11.88
N ARG A 170 16.87 -15.79 -12.77
CA ARG A 170 18.27 -15.43 -13.09
C ARG A 170 19.01 -14.91 -11.86
N MET A 171 18.38 -14.03 -11.07
CA MET A 171 18.98 -13.51 -9.84
C MET A 171 19.28 -14.59 -8.80
N ALA A 172 18.39 -15.57 -8.64
CA ALA A 172 18.62 -16.71 -7.74
C ALA A 172 19.84 -17.53 -8.16
N VAL A 173 19.95 -17.86 -9.45
CA VAL A 173 21.09 -18.62 -10.00
C VAL A 173 22.41 -17.87 -9.82
N VAL A 174 22.44 -16.56 -10.09
CA VAL A 174 23.65 -15.74 -9.90
C VAL A 174 24.04 -15.67 -8.41
N GLY A 175 23.06 -15.53 -7.51
CA GLY A 175 23.32 -15.52 -6.07
C GLY A 175 23.90 -16.85 -5.57
N ASP A 176 23.44 -17.97 -6.11
CA ASP A 176 23.97 -19.30 -5.76
C ASP A 176 25.39 -19.50 -6.29
N VAL A 177 25.68 -19.06 -7.52
CA VAL A 177 27.06 -19.09 -8.08
C VAL A 177 28.01 -18.22 -7.26
N ALA A 178 27.60 -17.01 -6.86
CA ALA A 178 28.40 -16.12 -6.03
C ALA A 178 28.71 -16.73 -4.64
N LYS A 179 27.74 -17.41 -4.02
CA LYS A 179 27.94 -18.14 -2.76
C LYS A 179 28.90 -19.32 -2.89
N VAL A 180 28.89 -20.02 -4.02
CA VAL A 180 29.82 -21.12 -4.31
C VAL A 180 31.24 -20.59 -4.54
N MET A 181 31.38 -19.46 -5.23
CA MET A 181 32.68 -18.86 -5.54
C MET A 181 33.32 -18.11 -4.35
N GLY A 182 32.53 -17.56 -3.42
CA GLY A 182 33.03 -16.89 -2.21
C GLY A 182 33.43 -17.81 -1.05
N LYS A 183 33.35 -19.13 -1.24
CA LYS A 183 33.75 -20.16 -0.25
C LYS A 183 35.14 -20.78 -0.54
N ARG A 184 36.02 -20.07 -1.24
CA ARG A 184 37.42 -20.50 -1.46
C ARG A 184 38.40 -19.65 -0.69
#